data_AF-A0A924DK14-F1
#
_entry.id   AF-A0A924DK14-F1
#
_cell.length_a   1.000
_cell.length_b   1.000
_cell.length_c   1.000
_cell.angle_alpha   90.00
_cell.angle_beta   90.00
_cell.angle_gamma   90.00
#
_symmetry.space_group_name_H-M   'P 1'
#
loop_
_entity.id
_entity.type
_entity.pdbx_description
1 polymer ?
#
loop_
_entity_poly.entity_id
_entity_poly.type
_entity_poly.pdbx_seq_one_letter_code
_entity_poly.pdbx_strand_id
1 'polypeptide(L)'
;MDRQTRLLLDLNQYHIEQISKKVIAELVELNDENLLLSGNDSGLKNVWEEICAQQQQERSDDWEGYEATIENFIGSELEVQPQPVNDLLIYLAKIEVEEGQEDFQIQSML
;
A
#
# COMPACT_ATOMS: atom_id res chain seq x y z
N MET A 1 -7.65 -24.60 -7.05
CA MET A 1 -6.83 -24.13 -5.92
C MET A 1 -6.95 -25.11 -4.77
N ASP A 2 -5.83 -25.73 -4.38
CA ASP A 2 -5.81 -26.69 -3.27
C ASP A 2 -5.85 -25.99 -1.90
N ARG A 3 -5.93 -26.79 -0.84
CA ARG A 3 -6.10 -26.29 0.54
C ARG A 3 -4.89 -25.49 1.02
N GLN A 4 -3.67 -25.84 0.60
CA GLN A 4 -2.46 -25.16 1.05
C GLN A 4 -2.39 -23.76 0.42
N THR A 5 -2.62 -23.65 -0.88
CA THR A 5 -2.67 -22.36 -1.56
C THR A 5 -3.71 -21.43 -0.95
N ARG A 6 -4.92 -21.94 -0.68
CA ARG A 6 -5.96 -21.12 -0.03
C ARG A 6 -5.51 -20.57 1.32
N LEU A 7 -4.90 -21.41 2.16
CA LEU A 7 -4.43 -21.00 3.48
C LEU A 7 -3.31 -19.96 3.39
N LEU A 8 -2.40 -20.07 2.41
CA LEU A 8 -1.36 -19.07 2.18
C LEU A 8 -1.95 -17.72 1.75
N LEU A 9 -2.92 -17.72 0.84
CA LEU A 9 -3.62 -16.51 0.41
C LEU A 9 -4.39 -15.85 1.55
N ASP A 10 -5.11 -16.65 2.36
CA ASP A 10 -5.86 -16.13 3.51
C ASP A 10 -4.93 -15.50 4.56
N LEU A 11 -3.78 -16.14 4.83
CA LEU A 11 -2.77 -15.60 5.75
C LEU A 11 -2.13 -14.33 5.20
N ASN A 12 -1.80 -14.31 3.92
CA ASN A 12 -1.23 -13.15 3.24
C ASN A 12 -2.17 -11.96 3.31
N GLN A 13 -3.43 -12.17 2.95
CA GLN A 13 -4.48 -11.15 3.02
C GLN A 13 -4.63 -10.61 4.46
N TYR A 14 -4.65 -11.51 5.45
CA TYR A 14 -4.71 -11.10 6.84
C TYR A 14 -3.54 -10.18 7.22
N HIS A 15 -2.30 -10.54 6.87
CA HIS A 15 -1.13 -9.75 7.20
C HIS A 15 -1.10 -8.41 6.46
N ILE A 16 -1.45 -8.38 5.17
CA ILE A 16 -1.59 -7.14 4.39
C ILE A 16 -2.59 -6.20 5.09
N GLU A 17 -3.76 -6.71 5.48
CA GLU A 17 -4.76 -5.89 6.17
C GLU A 17 -4.27 -5.33 7.51
N GLN A 18 -3.50 -6.11 8.29
CA GLN A 18 -2.94 -5.62 9.55
C GLN A 18 -1.89 -4.53 9.32
N ILE A 19 -0.99 -4.75 8.36
CA ILE A 19 0.05 -3.78 7.98
C ILE A 19 -0.60 -2.50 7.48
N SER A 20 -1.55 -2.58 6.54
CA SER A 20 -2.27 -1.41 6.03
C SER A 20 -2.98 -0.64 7.13
N LYS A 21 -3.64 -1.32 8.08
CA LYS A 21 -4.31 -0.65 9.21
C LYS A 21 -3.33 0.15 10.07
N LYS A 22 -2.13 -0.38 10.31
CA LYS A 22 -1.10 0.32 11.08
C LYS A 22 -0.52 1.50 10.33
N VAL A 23 -0.17 1.32 9.05
CA VAL A 23 0.32 2.41 8.19
C VAL A 23 -0.72 3.54 8.12
N ILE A 24 -2.00 3.21 7.94
CA ILE A 24 -3.08 4.21 7.94
C ILE A 24 -3.15 4.93 9.28
N ALA A 25 -3.03 4.21 10.40
CA ALA A 25 -3.02 4.83 11.73
C ALA A 25 -1.85 5.81 11.89
N GLU A 26 -0.66 5.47 11.42
CA GLU A 26 0.50 6.35 11.45
C GLU A 26 0.33 7.59 10.57
N LEU A 27 -0.24 7.43 9.37
CA LEU A 27 -0.58 8.55 8.47
C LEU A 27 -1.67 9.47 9.05
N VAL A 28 -2.60 8.92 9.84
CA VAL A 28 -3.63 9.72 10.55
C VAL A 28 -3.01 10.54 11.67
N GLU A 29 -2.00 10.01 12.36
CA GLU A 29 -1.27 10.72 13.42
C GLU A 29 -0.31 11.80 12.88
N LEU A 30 0.03 11.76 11.58
CA LEU A 30 0.75 12.85 10.90
C LEU A 30 -0.16 14.05 10.65
N ASN A 31 -0.26 14.91 11.66
CA ASN A 31 -1.09 16.13 11.68
C ASN A 31 -0.28 17.44 11.57
N ASP A 32 0.92 17.39 11.00
CA ASP A 32 1.72 18.58 10.74
C ASP A 32 1.15 19.37 9.56
N GLU A 33 0.72 20.60 9.80
CA GLU A 33 0.20 21.52 8.77
C GLU A 33 1.17 21.73 7.60
N ASN A 34 2.49 21.59 7.82
CA ASN A 34 3.50 21.70 6.76
C ASN A 34 3.49 20.50 5.78
N LEU A 35 2.84 19.40 6.14
CA LEU A 35 2.68 18.21 5.29
C LEU A 35 1.33 18.22 4.54
N LEU A 36 0.46 19.19 4.80
CA LEU A 36 -0.83 19.37 4.14
C LEU A 36 -0.68 20.35 2.98
N LEU A 37 -0.77 19.84 1.75
CA LEU A 37 -0.49 20.63 0.54
C LEU A 37 -1.75 21.25 -0.07
N SER A 38 -2.96 20.86 0.37
CA SER A 38 -4.21 21.47 -0.09
C SER A 38 -4.48 22.86 0.51
N GLY A 39 -3.66 23.29 1.48
CA GLY A 39 -3.76 24.57 2.17
C GLY A 39 -4.83 24.62 3.27
N ASN A 40 -4.75 25.62 4.15
CA ASN A 40 -5.54 25.70 5.39
C ASN A 40 -7.06 25.82 5.19
N ASP A 41 -7.53 26.13 3.98
CA ASP A 41 -8.96 26.29 3.67
C ASP A 41 -9.65 24.96 3.32
N SER A 42 -8.89 23.85 3.15
CA SER A 42 -9.45 22.53 2.82
C SER A 42 -10.20 21.88 3.98
N GLY A 43 -9.85 22.24 5.22
CA GLY A 43 -10.40 21.63 6.43
C GLY A 43 -9.90 20.21 6.71
N LEU A 44 -8.93 19.71 5.93
CA LEU A 44 -8.26 18.42 6.14
C LEU A 44 -7.29 18.53 7.31
N LYS A 45 -7.20 17.47 8.11
CA LYS A 45 -6.57 17.51 9.44
C LYS A 45 -5.28 16.71 9.54
N ASN A 46 -5.05 15.80 8.60
CA ASN A 46 -3.89 14.93 8.60
C ASN A 46 -3.57 14.46 7.17
N VAL A 47 -2.38 13.88 7.03
CA VAL A 47 -1.86 13.38 5.75
C VAL A 47 -2.75 12.28 5.16
N TRP A 48 -3.38 11.43 5.99
CA TRP A 48 -4.30 10.41 5.48
C TRP A 48 -5.56 11.01 4.82
N GLU A 49 -6.13 12.07 5.38
CA GLU A 49 -7.28 12.78 4.81
C GLU A 49 -6.92 13.43 3.46
N GLU A 50 -5.71 14.00 3.34
CA GLU A 50 -5.15 14.51 2.08
C GLU A 50 -5.03 13.42 1.02
N ILE A 51 -4.38 12.30 1.36
CA ILE A 51 -4.25 11.14 0.47
C ILE A 51 -5.62 10.67 -0.02
N CYS A 52 -6.60 10.56 0.89
CA CYS A 52 -7.97 10.18 0.55
C CYS A 52 -8.63 11.16 -0.40
N ALA A 53 -8.49 12.47 -0.16
CA ALA A 53 -9.09 13.51 -0.99
C ALA A 53 -8.49 13.50 -2.41
N GLN A 54 -7.16 13.40 -2.52
CA GLN A 54 -6.46 13.37 -3.80
C GLN A 54 -6.76 12.10 -4.60
N GLN A 55 -6.80 10.94 -3.95
CA GLN A 55 -7.11 9.67 -4.62
C GLN A 55 -8.55 9.60 -5.15
N GLN A 56 -9.49 10.33 -4.55
CA GLN A 56 -10.89 10.41 -5.00
C GLN A 56 -11.13 11.44 -6.11
N GLN A 57 -10.22 12.41 -6.26
CA GLN A 57 -10.28 13.46 -7.26
C GLN A 57 -9.24 13.20 -8.36
N GLU A 58 -8.69 14.26 -8.95
CA GLU A 58 -7.49 14.19 -9.78
C GLU A 58 -6.27 14.32 -8.86
N ARG A 59 -5.32 13.40 -8.99
CA ARG A 59 -4.05 13.42 -8.24
C ARG A 59 -3.35 14.75 -8.51
N SER A 60 -2.88 15.42 -7.46
CA SER A 60 -2.09 16.64 -7.65
C SER A 60 -0.70 16.32 -8.19
N ASP A 61 0.01 17.35 -8.66
CA ASP A 61 1.42 17.23 -9.06
C ASP A 61 2.32 16.74 -7.89
N ASP A 62 1.86 16.86 -6.65
CA ASP A 62 2.59 16.44 -5.45
C ASP A 62 2.31 14.97 -5.03
N TRP A 63 1.54 14.21 -5.82
CA TRP A 63 1.17 12.83 -5.51
C TRP A 63 2.38 11.93 -5.22
N GLU A 64 3.50 12.13 -5.94
CA GLU A 64 4.73 11.38 -5.72
C GLU A 64 5.27 11.52 -4.28
N GLY A 65 5.08 12.69 -3.65
CA GLY A 65 5.48 12.94 -2.27
C GLY A 65 4.64 12.14 -1.28
N TYR A 66 3.32 12.04 -1.52
CA TYR A 66 2.43 11.22 -0.72
C TYR A 66 2.69 9.72 -0.92
N GLU A 67 2.96 9.28 -2.15
CA GLU A 67 3.33 7.89 -2.45
C GLU A 67 4.62 7.50 -1.74
N ALA A 68 5.67 8.31 -1.84
CA ALA A 68 6.93 8.09 -1.11
C ALA A 68 6.72 8.06 0.41
N THR A 69 5.81 8.89 0.94
CA THR A 69 5.45 8.88 2.36
C THR A 69 4.82 7.55 2.75
N ILE A 70 3.82 7.08 1.98
CA ILE A 70 3.15 5.78 2.19
C ILE A 70 4.16 4.63 2.12
N GLU A 71 5.03 4.62 1.12
CA GLU A 71 6.08 3.60 0.95
C GLU A 71 7.04 3.55 2.14
N ASN A 72 7.45 4.70 2.68
CA ASN A 72 8.32 4.76 3.86
C ASN A 72 7.65 4.15 5.10
N PHE A 73 6.35 4.40 5.32
CA PHE A 73 5.61 3.79 6.42
C PHE A 73 5.42 2.28 6.22
N ILE A 74 5.10 1.84 5.00
CA ILE A 74 5.04 0.41 4.67
C ILE A 74 6.40 -0.25 4.94
N GLY A 75 7.50 0.34 4.47
CA GLY A 75 8.85 -0.16 4.70
C GLY A 75 9.17 -0.29 6.18
N SER A 76 8.86 0.74 6.97
CA SER A 76 9.07 0.74 8.42
C SER A 76 8.26 -0.35 9.13
N GLU A 77 7.00 -0.55 8.74
CA GLU A 77 6.17 -1.61 9.31
C GLU A 77 6.65 -3.01 8.89
N LEU A 78 7.16 -3.18 7.67
CA LEU A 78 7.74 -4.46 7.21
C LEU A 78 9.03 -4.81 7.97
N GLU A 79 9.84 -3.84 8.37
CA GLU A 79 11.07 -4.08 9.16
C GLU A 79 10.79 -4.72 10.53
N VAL A 80 9.62 -4.46 11.11
CA VAL A 80 9.24 -5.00 12.43
C VAL A 80 8.42 -6.29 12.35
N GLN A 81 8.02 -6.72 11.15
CA GLN A 81 7.31 -7.99 10.96
C GLN A 81 8.24 -9.19 11.21
N PRO A 82 7.71 -10.32 11.71
CA PRO A 82 8.47 -11.55 11.76
C PRO A 82 8.93 -11.97 10.36
N GLN A 83 10.18 -12.44 10.23
CA GLN A 83 10.74 -12.87 8.94
C GLN A 83 9.82 -13.82 8.13
N PRO A 84 9.16 -14.83 8.72
CA PRO A 84 8.26 -15.71 7.97
C PRO A 84 7.06 -14.99 7.32
N VAL A 85 6.62 -13.87 7.90
CA VAL A 85 5.55 -13.04 7.32
C VAL A 85 6.09 -12.32 6.10
N ASN A 86 7.25 -11.68 6.21
CA ASN A 86 7.89 -11.01 5.07
C ASN A 86 8.18 -11.99 3.93
N ASP A 87 8.64 -13.19 4.25
CA ASP A 87 8.88 -14.24 3.26
C ASP A 87 7.58 -14.65 2.54
N LEU A 88 6.45 -14.74 3.26
CA LEU A 88 5.13 -15.03 2.69
C LEU A 88 4.67 -13.92 1.73
N LEU A 89 4.75 -12.64 2.16
CA LEU A 89 4.36 -11.49 1.35
C LEU A 89 5.16 -11.44 0.04
N ILE A 90 6.49 -11.60 0.13
CA ILE A 90 7.39 -11.60 -1.03
C ILE A 90 7.11 -12.79 -1.95
N TYR A 91 6.86 -13.97 -1.38
CA TYR A 91 6.59 -15.18 -2.17
C TYR A 91 5.33 -15.00 -3.03
N LEU A 92 4.24 -14.51 -2.46
CA LEU A 92 2.98 -14.33 -3.20
C LEU A 92 3.03 -13.16 -4.17
N ALA A 93 3.71 -12.06 -3.84
CA ALA A 93 3.91 -10.95 -4.78
C ALA A 93 4.65 -11.39 -6.05
N LYS A 94 5.64 -12.29 -5.93
CA LYS A 94 6.36 -12.84 -7.10
C LYS A 94 5.45 -13.68 -8.00
N ILE A 95 4.57 -14.47 -7.41
CA ILE A 95 3.61 -15.29 -8.17
C ILE A 95 2.67 -14.40 -8.96
N GLU A 96 2.12 -13.35 -8.34
CA GLU A 96 1.23 -12.41 -9.03
C GLU A 96 1.92 -11.69 -10.20
N VAL A 97 3.19 -11.33 -10.05
CA VAL A 97 4.00 -10.71 -11.12
C VAL A 97 4.26 -11.69 -12.26
N GLU A 98 4.62 -12.94 -11.94
CA GLU A 98 4.88 -13.98 -12.95
C GLU A 98 3.61 -14.31 -13.76
N GLU A 99 2.46 -14.47 -13.10
CA GLU A 99 1.17 -14.71 -13.78
C GLU A 99 0.76 -13.51 -14.66
N GLY A 100 0.95 -12.27 -14.18
CA GLY A 100 0.63 -11.07 -14.96
C GLY A 100 1.55 -10.85 -16.17
N GLN A 101 2.80 -11.31 -16.11
CA GLN A 101 3.74 -11.24 -17.24
C GLN A 101 3.42 -12.27 -18.33
N GLU A 102 3.00 -13.48 -17.96
CA GLU A 102 2.55 -14.49 -18.93
C GLU A 102 1.28 -14.03 -19.68
N ASP A 103 0.31 -13.45 -18.98
CA ASP A 103 -0.91 -12.91 -19.60
C ASP A 103 -0.63 -11.73 -20.54
N PHE A 104 0.31 -10.84 -20.19
CA PHE A 104 0.73 -9.74 -21.05
C PHE A 104 1.44 -10.22 -22.32
N GLN A 105 2.28 -11.26 -22.22
CA GLN A 105 2.95 -11.84 -23.39
C GLN A 105 1.96 -12.46 -24.36
N ILE A 106 0.95 -13.19 -23.87
CA ILE A 106 -0.08 -13.81 -24.72
C ILE A 106 -0.91 -12.74 -25.46
N GLN A 107 -1.28 -11.64 -24.79
CA GLN A 107 -2.02 -10.55 -25.42
C GLN A 107 -1.19 -9.76 -26.44
N SER A 108 0.14 -9.68 -26.28
CA SER A 108 1.02 -8.98 -27.23
C SER A 108 1.35 -9.78 -28.51
N MET A 109 0.98 -11.06 -28.56
CA MET A 109 1.21 -11.96 -29.69
C MET A 109 -0.04 -12.21 -30.57
N LEU A 110 -1.20 -11.65 -30.19
CA LEU A 110 -2.45 -11.70 -30.94
C LEU A 110 -2.73 -10.35 -31.63
#